data_AF-Q7VHL0-F1
#
_entry.id   AF-Q7VHL0-F1
#
_cell.length_a   1.000
_cell.length_b   1.000
_cell.length_c   1.000
_cell.angle_alpha   90.00
_cell.angle_beta   90.00
_cell.angle_gamma   90.00
#
_symmetry.space_group_name_H-M   'P 1'
#
loop_
_entity.id
_entity.type
_entity.pdbx_description
1 polymer ?
#
loop_
_entity_poly.entity_id
_entity_poly.type
_entity_poly.pdbx_seq_one_letter_code
_entity_poly.pdbx_strand_id
1 'polypeptide(L)'
;MGEFGKSAHSPQHNLFGELINATGKYVVKYARFKELMSIPSSYETRDIDKQVLKPSILKLIETSPYTNKPYFENLAYKKIKENTKGEKGRGQSGAIDRIEFSFTPSLPKTKKKANKSNILPPPPRKTNS
;
A
#
# COMPACT_ATOMS: atom_id res chain seq x y z
N MET A 1 27.31 -5.94 33.43
CA MET A 1 26.41 -4.91 32.85
C MET A 1 26.92 -4.61 31.45
N GLY A 2 26.27 -5.15 30.43
CA GLY A 2 26.58 -4.86 29.03
C GLY A 2 25.38 -4.16 28.41
N GLU A 3 25.57 -2.92 27.97
CA GLU A 3 24.56 -2.19 27.22
C GLU A 3 24.37 -2.86 25.86
N PHE A 4 23.20 -3.47 25.66
CA PHE A 4 22.77 -3.89 24.33
C PHE A 4 22.43 -2.65 23.52
N GLY A 5 23.30 -2.35 22.56
CA GLY A 5 23.15 -1.27 21.61
C GLY A 5 21.75 -1.24 21.02
N LYS A 6 21.11 -0.08 21.15
CA LYS A 6 19.91 0.28 20.42
C LYS A 6 20.25 0.16 18.93
N SER A 7 19.81 -0.92 18.29
CA SER A 7 19.86 -1.05 16.84
C SER A 7 19.03 0.10 16.25
N ALA A 8 19.72 1.10 15.73
CA ALA A 8 19.13 2.21 14.99
C ALA A 8 18.39 1.64 13.77
N HIS A 9 17.07 1.51 13.90
CA HIS A 9 16.17 1.26 12.79
C HIS A 9 16.32 2.42 11.80
N SER A 10 16.89 2.16 10.63
CA SER A 10 17.12 3.18 9.60
C SER A 10 15.78 3.77 9.11
N PRO A 11 15.59 5.11 9.11
CA PRO A 11 14.32 5.75 8.73
C PRO A 11 13.85 5.50 7.29
N GLN A 12 14.75 5.07 6.40
CA GLN A 12 14.43 4.97 4.97
C GLN A 12 13.57 3.74 4.60
N HIS A 13 13.57 2.69 5.43
CA HIS A 13 12.80 1.47 5.15
C HIS A 13 11.29 1.61 5.39
N ASN A 14 10.85 2.65 6.11
CA ASN A 14 9.44 2.88 6.44
C ASN A 14 8.71 3.77 5.43
N LEU A 15 9.43 4.59 4.65
CA LEU A 15 8.80 5.56 3.75
C LEU A 15 8.01 4.88 2.60
N PHE A 16 8.54 3.77 2.08
CA PHE A 16 7.87 3.01 1.03
C PHE A 16 6.57 2.36 1.52
N GLY A 17 6.58 1.74 2.70
CA GLY A 17 5.38 1.16 3.30
C GLY A 17 4.32 2.21 3.61
N GLU A 18 4.73 3.38 4.12
CA GLU A 18 3.84 4.50 4.41
C GLU A 18 3.17 5.06 3.14
N LEU A 19 3.93 5.24 2.05
CA LEU A 19 3.39 5.76 0.79
C LEU A 19 2.41 4.78 0.13
N ILE A 20 2.69 3.47 0.19
CA ILE A 20 1.78 2.43 -0.31
C ILE A 20 0.48 2.46 0.48
N ASN A 21 0.55 2.58 1.81
CA ASN A 21 -0.63 2.67 2.67
C ASN A 21 -1.45 3.95 2.44
N ALA A 22 -0.79 5.07 2.13
CA ALA A 22 -1.45 6.35 1.86
C ALA A 22 -2.13 6.39 0.48
N THR A 23 -1.54 5.75 -0.53
CA THR A 23 -2.07 5.74 -1.90
C THR A 23 -3.03 4.57 -2.16
N GLY A 24 -2.94 3.51 -1.36
CA GLY A 24 -3.70 2.28 -1.56
C GLY A 24 -3.30 1.53 -2.83
N LYS A 25 -2.09 1.78 -3.37
CA LYS A 25 -1.64 1.19 -4.64
C LYS A 25 -0.20 0.71 -4.56
N TYR A 26 0.04 -0.46 -5.13
CA TYR A 26 1.36 -1.03 -5.31
C TYR A 26 1.51 -1.61 -6.71
N VAL A 27 2.48 -1.11 -7.48
CA VAL A 27 2.73 -1.54 -8.86
C VAL A 27 4.14 -2.10 -8.96
N VAL A 28 4.27 -3.31 -9.53
CA VAL A 28 5.56 -3.98 -9.67
C VAL A 28 5.66 -4.70 -11.02
N LYS A 29 6.87 -4.75 -11.60
CA LYS A 29 7.14 -5.56 -12.80
C LYS A 29 6.81 -7.02 -12.54
N TYR A 30 6.18 -7.69 -13.50
CA TYR A 30 5.71 -9.07 -13.32
C TYR A 30 6.86 -10.04 -13.08
N ALA A 31 8.00 -9.85 -13.77
CA ALA A 31 9.22 -10.62 -13.49
C ALA A 31 9.71 -10.43 -12.05
N ARG A 32 9.74 -9.18 -11.57
CA ARG A 32 10.15 -8.87 -10.19
C ARG A 32 9.17 -9.42 -9.16
N PHE A 33 7.87 -9.40 -9.44
CA PHE A 33 6.86 -10.05 -8.59
C PHE A 33 7.14 -11.55 -8.43
N LYS A 34 7.44 -12.25 -9.52
CA LYS A 34 7.79 -13.69 -9.46
C LYS A 34 9.02 -13.93 -8.60
N GLU A 35 10.06 -13.10 -8.73
CA GLU A 35 11.27 -13.19 -7.89
C GLU A 35 10.95 -12.94 -6.42
N LEU A 36 10.26 -11.85 -6.10
CA LEU A 36 9.91 -11.47 -4.73
C LEU A 36 9.11 -12.56 -4.01
N MET A 37 8.20 -13.19 -4.74
CA MET A 37 7.34 -14.26 -4.23
C MET A 37 7.98 -15.65 -4.36
N SER A 38 9.22 -15.75 -4.88
CA SER A 38 9.92 -17.01 -5.15
C SER A 38 9.05 -18.00 -5.97
N ILE A 39 8.32 -17.49 -6.96
CA ILE A 39 7.43 -18.28 -7.80
C ILE A 39 8.27 -19.15 -8.76
N PRO A 40 8.02 -20.46 -8.84
CA PRO A 40 8.73 -21.33 -9.76
C PRO A 40 8.62 -20.84 -11.21
N SER A 41 9.72 -20.91 -11.97
CA SER A 41 9.75 -20.52 -13.38
C SER A 41 8.83 -21.36 -14.26
N SER A 42 8.48 -22.57 -13.83
CA SER A 42 7.56 -23.50 -14.49
C SER A 42 6.10 -23.08 -14.38
N TYR A 43 5.74 -22.15 -13.49
CA TYR A 43 4.35 -21.73 -13.33
C TYR A 43 3.90 -20.88 -14.51
N GLU A 44 2.85 -21.33 -15.18
CA GLU A 44 2.15 -20.50 -16.15
C GLU A 44 1.32 -19.43 -15.43
N THR A 45 0.93 -18.38 -16.16
CA THR A 45 0.10 -17.30 -15.62
C THR A 45 -1.16 -17.81 -14.91
N ARG A 46 -1.82 -18.85 -15.47
CA ARG A 46 -3.01 -19.46 -14.87
C ARG A 46 -2.72 -20.12 -13.52
N ASP A 47 -1.54 -20.71 -13.36
CA ASP A 47 -1.12 -21.36 -12.13
C ASP A 47 -0.76 -20.32 -11.08
N ILE A 48 -0.11 -19.23 -11.49
CA ILE A 48 0.13 -18.07 -10.62
C ILE A 48 -1.19 -17.49 -10.12
N ASP A 49 -2.18 -17.30 -10.99
CA ASP A 49 -3.50 -16.81 -10.57
C ASP A 49 -4.16 -17.78 -9.57
N LYS A 50 -4.18 -19.08 -9.89
CA LYS A 50 -4.89 -20.10 -9.10
C LYS A 50 -4.23 -20.39 -7.76
N GLN A 51 -2.90 -20.47 -7.74
CA GLN A 51 -2.14 -21.00 -6.60
C GLN A 51 -1.50 -19.90 -5.75
N VAL A 52 -1.27 -18.72 -6.31
CA VAL A 52 -0.59 -17.61 -5.60
C VAL A 52 -1.57 -16.46 -5.37
N LEU A 53 -2.07 -15.84 -6.44
CA LEU A 53 -2.80 -14.57 -6.33
C LEU A 53 -4.15 -14.74 -5.63
N LYS A 54 -5.04 -15.60 -6.15
CA LYS A 54 -6.37 -15.81 -5.56
C LYS A 54 -6.34 -16.19 -4.08
N PRO A 55 -5.59 -17.22 -3.64
CA PRO A 55 -5.55 -17.58 -2.22
C PRO A 55 -4.92 -16.48 -1.36
N SER A 56 -3.90 -15.76 -1.85
CA SER A 56 -3.29 -14.66 -1.09
C SER A 56 -4.27 -13.51 -0.90
N ILE A 57 -5.01 -13.10 -1.95
CA ILE A 57 -6.02 -12.04 -1.84
C ILE A 57 -7.09 -12.44 -0.82
N LEU A 58 -7.65 -13.65 -0.93
CA LEU A 58 -8.64 -14.16 0.03
C LEU A 58 -8.11 -14.08 1.46
N LYS A 59 -6.87 -14.52 1.69
CA LYS A 59 -6.29 -14.50 3.04
C LYS A 59 -6.04 -13.08 3.56
N LEU A 60 -5.71 -12.14 2.70
CA LEU A 60 -5.37 -10.76 3.07
C LEU A 60 -6.61 -9.87 3.29
N ILE A 61 -7.74 -10.21 2.67
CA ILE A 61 -9.03 -9.56 2.94
C ILE A 61 -9.77 -10.18 4.13
N GLU A 62 -9.37 -11.37 4.58
CA GLU A 62 -9.90 -11.97 5.80
C GLU A 62 -9.55 -11.14 7.04
N THR A 63 -10.42 -11.22 8.04
CA THR A 63 -10.21 -10.62 9.35
C THR A 63 -8.97 -11.21 10.02
N SER A 64 -8.02 -10.35 10.38
CA SER A 64 -6.86 -10.73 11.17
C SER A 64 -7.28 -11.21 12.56
N PRO A 65 -6.76 -12.35 13.04
CA PRO A 65 -7.05 -12.84 14.40
C PRO A 65 -6.48 -11.94 15.50
N TYR A 66 -5.55 -11.03 15.15
CA TYR A 66 -4.90 -10.15 16.12
C TYR A 66 -5.59 -8.80 16.26
N THR A 67 -6.17 -8.28 15.17
CA THR A 67 -6.74 -6.92 15.14
C THR A 67 -8.25 -6.90 14.96
N ASN A 68 -8.89 -8.05 14.68
CA ASN A 68 -10.30 -8.16 14.32
C ASN A 68 -10.71 -7.25 13.15
N LYS A 69 -9.75 -6.96 12.26
CA LYS A 69 -9.94 -6.16 11.03
C LYS A 69 -9.18 -6.83 9.88
N PRO A 70 -9.63 -6.65 8.62
CA PRO A 70 -8.86 -7.12 7.47
C PRO A 70 -7.48 -6.45 7.41
N TYR A 71 -6.49 -7.13 6.84
CA TYR A 71 -5.18 -6.50 6.60
C TYR A 71 -5.29 -5.40 5.55
N PHE A 72 -6.09 -5.64 4.51
CA PHE A 72 -6.38 -4.69 3.46
C PHE A 72 -7.89 -4.70 3.13
N GLU A 73 -8.53 -3.53 3.21
CA GLU A 73 -9.92 -3.37 2.77
C GLU A 73 -9.98 -3.26 1.24
N ASN A 74 -10.90 -4.00 0.61
CA ASN A 74 -11.12 -4.00 -0.85
C ASN A 74 -9.86 -4.29 -1.68
N LEU A 75 -8.98 -5.19 -1.20
CA LEU A 75 -7.79 -5.58 -1.94
C LEU A 75 -8.16 -6.29 -3.25
N ALA A 76 -7.62 -5.78 -4.36
CA ALA A 76 -7.77 -6.33 -5.70
C ALA A 76 -6.44 -6.26 -6.45
N TYR A 77 -6.35 -6.97 -7.58
CA TYR A 77 -5.21 -6.90 -8.47
C TYR A 77 -5.61 -6.80 -9.93
N LYS A 78 -4.74 -6.17 -10.74
CA LYS A 78 -4.87 -6.06 -12.19
C LYS A 78 -3.54 -6.39 -12.85
N LYS A 79 -3.60 -7.17 -13.93
CA LYS A 79 -2.44 -7.47 -14.79
C LYS A 79 -2.40 -6.45 -15.92
N ILE A 80 -1.28 -5.74 -16.04
CA ILE A 80 -1.04 -4.71 -17.06
C ILE A 80 -0.13 -5.34 -18.11
N LYS A 81 -0.61 -5.39 -19.35
CA LYS A 81 0.14 -5.91 -20.49
C LYS A 81 1.02 -4.82 -21.08
N GLU A 82 2.16 -5.21 -21.64
CA GLU A 82 2.95 -4.30 -22.46
C GLU A 82 2.12 -3.87 -23.68
N ASN A 83 1.97 -2.56 -23.86
CA ASN A 83 1.39 -2.02 -25.08
C ASN A 83 2.52 -1.84 -26.08
N THR A 84 2.76 -2.83 -26.93
CA THR A 84 3.62 -2.63 -28.10
C THR A 84 2.92 -1.60 -28.98
N LYS A 85 3.40 -0.35 -28.96
CA LYS A 85 2.89 0.73 -29.81
C LYS A 85 3.29 0.43 -31.25
N GLY A 86 2.45 -0.34 -31.93
CA GLY A 86 2.59 -0.68 -33.33
C GLY A 86 1.48 -1.66 -33.65
N GLU A 87 0.55 -1.23 -34.49
CA GLU A 87 -0.61 -1.99 -34.98
C GLU A 87 -1.82 -2.03 -34.03
N LYS A 88 -2.89 -1.41 -34.51
CA LYS A 88 -4.27 -1.66 -34.08
C LYS A 88 -4.64 -3.11 -34.43
N GLY A 89 -4.05 -4.07 -33.74
CA GLY A 89 -4.34 -5.49 -33.87
C GLY A 89 -5.34 -5.91 -32.81
N ARG A 90 -6.54 -6.32 -33.23
CA ARG A 90 -7.52 -7.01 -32.37
C ARG A 90 -6.90 -8.33 -31.88
N GLY A 91 -6.27 -8.34 -30.71
CA GLY A 91 -5.70 -9.57 -30.14
C GLY A 91 -5.14 -9.38 -28.74
N GLN A 92 -5.67 -10.13 -27.78
CA GLN A 92 -5.28 -10.15 -26.37
C GLN A 92 -3.86 -10.73 -26.11
N SER A 93 -2.85 -10.48 -26.96
CA SER A 93 -1.58 -11.21 -26.94
C SER A 93 -0.36 -10.39 -26.49
N GLY A 94 -0.54 -9.46 -25.54
CA GLY A 94 0.59 -8.83 -24.85
C GLY A 94 1.06 -9.67 -23.66
N ALA A 95 2.37 -9.84 -23.50
CA ALA A 95 2.95 -10.35 -22.26
C ALA A 95 2.61 -9.41 -21.09
N ILE A 96 2.51 -9.97 -19.88
CA ILE A 96 2.24 -9.16 -18.68
C ILE A 96 3.52 -8.42 -18.31
N ASP A 97 3.49 -7.09 -18.41
CA ASP A 97 4.61 -6.23 -17.99
C ASP A 97 4.57 -6.04 -16.47
N ARG A 98 3.39 -5.72 -15.92
CA ARG A 98 3.24 -5.35 -14.51
C ARG A 98 2.00 -5.98 -13.88
N ILE A 99 2.06 -6.09 -12.56
CA ILE A 99 0.90 -6.33 -11.71
C ILE A 99 0.70 -5.11 -10.81
N GLU A 100 -0.54 -4.65 -10.75
CA GLU A 100 -0.99 -3.58 -9.86
C GLU A 100 -1.89 -4.21 -8.80
N PHE A 101 -1.60 -3.92 -7.53
CA PHE A 101 -2.47 -4.20 -6.40
C PHE A 101 -3.08 -2.89 -5.92
N SER A 102 -4.38 -2.90 -5.62
CA SER A 102 -5.11 -1.74 -5.11
C SER A 102 -5.97 -2.11 -3.91
N PHE A 103 -6.07 -1.23 -2.93
CA PHE A 103 -6.87 -1.38 -1.73
C PHE A 103 -7.33 -0.01 -1.21
N THR A 104 -8.32 0.01 -0.32
CA THR A 104 -8.76 1.24 0.35
C THR A 104 -7.63 1.74 1.27
N PRO A 105 -7.10 2.96 1.07
CA PRO A 105 -6.06 3.51 1.93
C PRO A 105 -6.54 3.65 3.38
N SER A 106 -5.79 3.10 4.31
CA SER A 106 -5.95 3.38 5.73
C SER A 106 -5.02 4.54 6.09
N LEU A 107 -5.50 5.78 5.94
CA LEU A 107 -4.76 6.91 6.50
C LEU A 107 -4.68 6.72 8.03
N PRO A 108 -3.48 6.82 8.64
CA PRO A 108 -3.43 6.95 10.09
C PRO A 108 -4.25 8.18 10.46
N LYS A 109 -5.30 8.00 11.26
CA LYS A 109 -6.05 9.12 11.83
C LYS A 109 -5.06 9.96 12.61
N THR A 110 -4.54 11.03 12.01
CA THR A 110 -3.85 12.05 12.77
C THR A 110 -4.88 12.53 13.78
N LYS A 111 -4.66 12.23 15.07
CA LYS A 111 -5.41 12.86 16.13
C LYS A 111 -5.14 14.35 15.94
N LYS A 112 -6.10 15.09 15.38
CA LYS A 112 -6.10 16.55 15.47
C LYS A 112 -5.97 16.83 16.96
N LYS A 113 -4.80 17.29 17.41
CA LYS A 113 -4.71 17.93 18.72
C LYS A 113 -5.66 19.11 18.61
N ALA A 114 -6.80 19.03 19.29
CA ALA A 114 -7.65 20.18 19.53
C ALA A 114 -6.86 21.13 20.43
N ASN A 115 -6.00 21.96 19.83
CA ASN A 115 -5.52 23.15 20.52
C ASN A 115 -6.69 24.13 20.55
N LYS A 116 -7.31 24.23 21.73
CA LYS A 116 -8.16 25.36 22.10
C LYS A 116 -7.38 26.65 21.85
N SER A 117 -7.75 27.40 20.84
CA SER A 117 -7.46 28.83 20.76
C SER A 117 -8.71 29.59 20.33
N ASN A 118 -9.80 29.43 21.10
CA ASN A 118 -10.76 30.52 21.28
C ASN A 118 -10.27 31.34 22.48
N ILE A 119 -9.23 32.14 22.26
CA ILE A 119 -8.95 33.27 23.13
C ILE A 119 -9.28 34.48 22.28
N LEU A 120 -10.50 35.00 22.43
CA LEU A 120 -10.83 36.34 21.97
C LEU A 120 -9.79 37.28 22.61
N PRO A 121 -9.17 38.19 21.85
CA PRO A 121 -8.26 39.17 22.44
C PRO A 121 -9.02 39.95 23.53
N PRO A 122 -8.39 40.24 24.68
CA PRO A 122 -9.04 41.03 25.71
C PRO A 122 -9.48 42.39 25.13
N PRO A 123 -10.67 42.90 25.48
CA PRO A 123 -11.16 44.15 24.94
C PRO A 123 -10.23 45.31 25.30
N PRO A 124 -10.07 46.31 24.42
CA PRO A 124 -9.22 47.46 24.69
C PRO A 124 -9.69 48.21 25.93
N ARG A 125 -8.75 48.51 26.83
CA ARG A 125 -8.98 49.22 28.08
C ARG A 125 -9.36 50.67 27.75
N LYS A 126 -10.59 51.09 28.03
CA LYS A 126 -11.01 52.49 27.89
C LYS A 126 -10.27 53.33 28.93
N THR A 127 -9.35 54.18 28.49
CA THR A 127 -8.82 55.29 29.27
C THR A 127 -9.79 56.47 29.10
N ASN A 128 -10.54 56.79 30.16
CA ASN A 128 -11.26 58.05 30.22
C ASN A 128 -10.23 59.16 30.46
N SER A 129 -10.17 60.13 29.55
CA SER A 129 -9.49 61.41 29.75
C SER A 129 -10.51 62.51 30.01
#